data_AF-E1JWK5-F1
#
_entry.id   AF-E1JWK5-F1
#
_cell.length_a   1.000
_cell.length_b   1.000
_cell.length_c   1.000
_cell.angle_alpha   90.00
_cell.angle_beta   90.00
_cell.angle_gamma   90.00
#
_symmetry.space_group_name_H-M   'P 1'
#
loop_
_entity.id
_entity.type
_entity.pdbx_description
1 polymer ?
#
loop_
_entity_poly.entity_id
_entity_poly.type
_entity_poly.pdbx_seq_one_letter_code
_entity_poly.pdbx_strand_id
1 'polypeptide(L)'
;MINDEELLERMLDRLLTEVVPDLRHSISVTIEKEVAKTLSRSLLESEFHQRLNEEMRQGLQDIYKEINQAAKTEGEAHVDDRQQADQLFQEAAQQLDKILETTETATTEIMDIVEKHMDLQADAAGLLAAMQNGVADTEAVEKLRTDNAALGEDLMRIMTTLSFQDLTGQRIKRIITAIKKVEQIVLDLYLSTGIQLKARAEAPDKTISELQAEAKQKVSELKGPQTKVQQGAVDDLLAQLGLD
;
A
#
# COMPACT_ATOMS: atom_id res chain seq x y z
N MET A 1 87.68 -5.65 -24.76
CA MET A 1 86.33 -5.36 -25.31
C MET A 1 85.47 -6.54 -24.91
N ILE A 2 84.55 -6.34 -23.97
CA ILE A 2 83.57 -7.38 -23.65
C ILE A 2 82.71 -7.54 -24.90
N ASN A 3 82.56 -8.77 -25.39
CA ASN A 3 81.94 -9.05 -26.67
C ASN A 3 80.42 -8.83 -26.54
N ASP A 4 79.86 -7.91 -27.31
CA ASP A 4 78.43 -7.53 -27.23
C ASP A 4 77.49 -8.74 -27.43
N GLU A 5 77.96 -9.76 -28.14
CA GLU A 5 77.25 -11.01 -28.43
C GLU A 5 77.08 -11.90 -27.17
N GLU A 6 78.11 -11.96 -26.32
CA GLU A 6 78.09 -12.73 -25.06
C GLU A 6 77.21 -12.05 -24.00
N LEU A 7 77.07 -10.71 -24.10
CA LEU A 7 76.21 -9.91 -23.24
C LEU A 7 74.73 -10.06 -23.66
N LEU A 8 74.45 -10.07 -24.97
CA LEU A 8 73.13 -10.35 -25.53
C LEU A 8 72.63 -11.76 -25.18
N GLU A 9 73.49 -12.77 -25.26
CA GLU A 9 73.15 -14.16 -24.96
C GLU A 9 72.81 -14.34 -23.47
N ARG A 10 73.59 -13.71 -22.58
CA ARG A 10 73.28 -13.68 -21.15
C ARG A 10 71.99 -12.92 -20.83
N MET A 11 71.69 -11.84 -21.55
CA MET A 11 70.44 -11.10 -21.36
C MET A 11 69.22 -11.90 -21.86
N LEU A 12 69.36 -12.62 -22.98
CA LEU A 12 68.34 -13.52 -23.51
C LEU A 12 68.07 -14.69 -22.57
N ASP A 13 69.12 -15.30 -22.05
CA ASP A 13 69.02 -16.41 -21.10
C ASP A 13 68.36 -15.95 -19.79
N ARG A 14 68.71 -14.75 -19.32
CA ARG A 14 68.06 -14.14 -18.15
C ARG A 14 66.59 -13.77 -18.39
N LEU A 15 66.25 -13.27 -19.58
CA LEU A 15 64.87 -13.02 -19.99
C LEU A 15 64.04 -14.31 -20.01
N LEU A 16 64.58 -15.39 -20.57
CA LEU A 16 63.89 -16.68 -20.69
C LEU A 16 63.76 -17.41 -19.35
N THR A 17 64.76 -17.26 -18.46
CA THR A 17 64.85 -18.07 -17.24
C THR A 17 64.33 -17.36 -15.99
N GLU A 18 64.42 -16.02 -15.92
CA GLU A 18 63.86 -15.23 -14.79
C GLU A 18 62.57 -14.51 -15.21
N VAL A 19 62.62 -13.70 -16.28
CA VAL A 19 61.54 -12.76 -16.57
C VAL A 19 60.28 -13.45 -17.10
N VAL A 20 60.39 -14.39 -18.03
CA VAL A 20 59.23 -15.09 -18.61
C VAL A 20 58.45 -15.93 -17.58
N PRO A 21 59.10 -16.73 -16.72
CA PRO A 21 58.42 -17.46 -15.65
C PRO A 21 57.76 -16.53 -14.64
N ASP A 22 58.44 -15.46 -14.23
CA ASP A 22 57.90 -14.46 -13.29
C ASP A 22 56.70 -13.73 -13.88
N LEU A 23 56.77 -13.34 -15.16
CA LEU A 23 55.65 -12.69 -15.85
C LEU A 23 54.45 -13.64 -15.95
N ARG A 24 54.69 -14.90 -16.33
CA ARG A 24 53.63 -15.93 -16.40
C ARG A 24 52.99 -16.15 -15.03
N HIS A 25 53.80 -16.26 -13.98
CA HIS A 25 53.31 -16.45 -12.61
C HIS A 25 52.51 -15.23 -12.14
N SER A 26 53.03 -14.02 -12.31
CA SER A 26 52.37 -12.77 -11.94
C SER A 26 51.05 -12.57 -12.69
N ILE A 27 51.02 -12.84 -14.00
CA ILE A 27 49.81 -12.78 -14.82
C ILE A 27 48.81 -13.85 -14.37
N SER A 28 49.23 -15.09 -14.11
CA SER A 28 48.33 -16.16 -13.68
C SER A 28 47.67 -15.84 -12.34
N VAL A 29 48.46 -15.38 -11.35
CA VAL A 29 47.94 -14.96 -10.04
C VAL A 29 47.00 -13.75 -10.17
N THR A 30 47.34 -12.79 -11.02
CA THR A 30 46.49 -11.60 -11.25
C THR A 30 45.19 -11.97 -11.94
N ILE A 31 45.23 -12.82 -12.97
CA ILE A 31 44.05 -13.32 -13.68
C ILE A 31 43.18 -14.16 -12.74
N GLU A 32 43.75 -15.08 -11.96
CA GLU A 32 42.98 -15.88 -10.99
C GLU A 32 42.26 -14.99 -9.98
N LYS A 33 42.96 -13.98 -9.46
CA LYS A 33 42.39 -13.03 -8.50
C LYS A 33 41.27 -12.19 -9.14
N GLU A 34 41.47 -11.72 -10.37
CA GLU A 34 40.49 -10.86 -11.06
C GLU A 34 39.28 -11.66 -11.56
N VAL A 35 39.47 -12.89 -12.04
CA VAL A 35 38.40 -13.81 -12.41
C VAL A 35 37.61 -14.21 -11.17
N ALA A 36 38.26 -14.57 -10.06
CA ALA A 36 37.58 -14.90 -8.81
C ALA A 36 36.74 -13.71 -8.29
N LYS A 37 37.30 -12.50 -8.36
CA LYS A 37 36.59 -11.27 -7.98
C LYS A 37 35.39 -11.00 -8.88
N THR A 38 35.54 -11.14 -10.20
CA THR A 38 34.47 -10.91 -11.17
C THR A 38 33.36 -11.96 -11.06
N LEU A 39 33.72 -13.23 -10.92
CA LEU A 39 32.76 -14.32 -10.74
C LEU A 39 31.97 -14.12 -9.44
N SER A 40 32.67 -13.85 -8.33
CA SER A 40 32.08 -13.56 -7.03
C SER A 40 31.09 -12.39 -7.11
N ARG A 41 31.48 -11.30 -7.76
CA ARG A 41 30.62 -10.13 -7.96
C ARG A 41 29.37 -10.45 -8.79
N SER A 42 29.50 -11.23 -9.86
CA SER A 42 28.35 -11.65 -10.69
C SER A 42 27.42 -12.61 -9.96
N LEU A 43 27.95 -13.48 -9.09
CA LEU A 43 27.18 -14.41 -8.28
C LEU A 43 26.41 -13.67 -7.19
N LEU A 44 27.07 -12.75 -6.49
CA LEU A 44 26.44 -11.85 -5.52
C LEU A 44 25.34 -11.00 -6.17
N GLU A 45 25.54 -10.60 -7.43
CA GLU A 45 24.55 -9.87 -8.21
C GLU A 45 23.32 -10.70 -8.53
N SER A 46 23.52 -11.91 -9.06
CA SER A 46 22.44 -12.85 -9.31
C SER A 46 21.67 -13.19 -8.03
N GLU A 47 22.38 -13.48 -6.92
CA GLU A 47 21.76 -13.79 -5.63
C GLU A 47 20.97 -12.60 -5.07
N PHE A 48 21.48 -11.37 -5.24
CA PHE A 48 20.77 -10.17 -4.81
C PHE A 48 19.46 -10.02 -5.58
N HIS A 49 19.47 -10.15 -6.91
CA HIS A 49 18.25 -10.02 -7.70
C HIS A 49 17.22 -11.12 -7.38
N GLN A 50 17.68 -12.34 -7.11
CA GLN A 50 16.80 -13.42 -6.67
C GLN A 50 16.17 -13.13 -5.30
N ARG A 51 16.95 -12.66 -4.32
CA ARG A 51 16.41 -12.32 -2.99
C ARG A 51 15.54 -11.07 -3.01
N LEU A 52 15.88 -10.06 -3.80
CA LEU A 52 15.04 -8.87 -3.96
C LEU A 52 13.66 -9.25 -4.52
N ASN A 53 13.64 -10.13 -5.52
CA ASN A 53 12.39 -10.66 -6.05
C ASN A 53 11.62 -11.49 -5.01
N GLU A 54 12.32 -12.23 -4.14
CA GLU A 54 11.71 -12.94 -3.00
C GLU A 54 11.07 -11.98 -2.01
N GLU A 55 11.78 -10.92 -1.61
CA GLU A 55 11.30 -9.91 -0.66
C GLU A 55 10.15 -9.09 -1.23
N MET A 56 10.22 -8.65 -2.49
CA MET A 56 9.07 -8.01 -3.16
C MET A 56 7.87 -8.94 -3.21
N ARG A 57 8.07 -10.23 -3.49
CA ARG A 57 6.99 -11.21 -3.50
C ARG A 57 6.38 -11.40 -2.11
N GLN A 58 7.21 -11.48 -1.08
CA GLN A 58 6.74 -11.66 0.30
C GLN A 58 6.06 -10.41 0.85
N GLY A 59 6.57 -9.21 0.55
CA GLY A 59 5.93 -7.95 0.87
C GLY A 59 4.56 -7.82 0.20
N LEU A 60 4.45 -8.19 -1.08
CA LEU A 60 3.16 -8.27 -1.78
C LEU A 60 2.22 -9.31 -1.15
N GLN A 61 2.73 -10.46 -0.69
CA GLN A 61 1.94 -11.46 0.05
C GLN A 61 1.43 -10.95 1.40
N ASP A 62 2.22 -10.12 2.10
CA ASP A 62 1.82 -9.55 3.38
C ASP A 62 0.78 -8.44 3.19
N ILE A 63 0.92 -7.61 2.14
CA ILE A 63 -0.16 -6.70 1.68
C ILE A 63 -1.44 -7.50 1.45
N TYR A 64 -1.31 -8.60 0.72
CA TYR A 64 -2.42 -9.47 0.37
C TYR A 64 -3.12 -10.08 1.61
N LYS A 65 -2.38 -10.60 2.60
CA LYS A 65 -2.94 -11.14 3.85
C LYS A 65 -3.69 -10.08 4.66
N GLU A 66 -3.16 -8.86 4.70
CA GLU A 66 -3.75 -7.76 5.48
C GLU A 66 -5.03 -7.22 4.85
N ILE A 67 -5.06 -7.11 3.52
CA ILE A 67 -6.29 -6.77 2.79
C ILE A 67 -7.33 -7.88 2.99
N ASN A 68 -6.94 -9.15 2.89
CA ASN A 68 -7.81 -10.29 3.14
C ASN A 68 -8.39 -10.33 4.56
N GLN A 69 -7.60 -10.03 5.58
CA GLN A 69 -8.10 -9.96 6.96
C GLN A 69 -9.07 -8.80 7.16
N ALA A 70 -8.87 -7.68 6.48
CA ALA A 70 -9.79 -6.54 6.54
C ALA A 70 -11.09 -6.78 5.74
N ALA A 71 -11.03 -7.59 4.68
CA ALA A 71 -12.14 -7.93 3.80
C ALA A 71 -12.96 -9.14 4.28
N LYS A 72 -12.34 -10.15 4.90
CA LYS A 72 -13.02 -11.39 5.31
C LYS A 72 -13.83 -11.21 6.59
N THR A 73 -15.13 -11.43 6.45
CA THR A 73 -15.99 -12.00 7.51
C THR A 73 -15.72 -13.50 7.53
N GLU A 74 -15.61 -14.10 8.72
CA GLU A 74 -15.24 -15.48 9.01
C GLU A 74 -15.44 -16.50 7.87
N GLY A 75 -14.36 -17.16 7.46
CA GLY A 75 -14.42 -18.36 6.64
C GLY A 75 -13.46 -18.37 5.45
N GLU A 76 -12.83 -19.52 5.26
CA GLU A 76 -12.09 -19.96 4.08
C GLU A 76 -10.63 -19.49 3.96
N ALA A 77 -9.76 -20.49 4.06
CA ALA A 77 -8.32 -20.41 3.89
C ALA A 77 -7.92 -20.95 2.50
N HIS A 78 -6.81 -20.40 2.01
CA HIS A 78 -5.86 -20.94 1.02
C HIS A 78 -6.05 -20.65 -0.51
N VAL A 79 -4.93 -20.14 -1.07
CA VAL A 79 -4.36 -20.20 -2.46
C VAL A 79 -4.93 -19.30 -3.58
N ASP A 80 -4.19 -18.24 -3.98
CA ASP A 80 -3.43 -18.05 -5.26
C ASP A 80 -3.18 -16.54 -5.51
N ASP A 81 -1.94 -16.07 -5.37
CA ASP A 81 -1.60 -14.68 -4.95
C ASP A 81 -1.69 -13.57 -6.01
N ARG A 82 -1.85 -13.88 -7.30
CA ARG A 82 -1.89 -12.82 -8.34
C ARG A 82 -3.29 -12.41 -8.77
N GLN A 83 -4.22 -13.36 -8.90
CA GLN A 83 -5.59 -13.04 -9.32
C GLN A 83 -6.39 -12.43 -8.16
N GLN A 84 -6.04 -12.73 -6.91
CA GLN A 84 -6.79 -12.24 -5.78
C GLN A 84 -6.44 -10.80 -5.36
N ALA A 85 -5.23 -10.28 -5.61
CA ALA A 85 -4.94 -8.87 -5.28
C ALA A 85 -5.78 -7.91 -6.13
N ASP A 86 -5.87 -8.15 -7.44
CA ASP A 86 -6.75 -7.40 -8.34
C ASP A 86 -8.23 -7.60 -7.98
N GLN A 87 -8.62 -8.83 -7.60
CA GLN A 87 -9.99 -9.10 -7.11
C GLN A 87 -10.28 -8.38 -5.79
N LEU A 88 -9.31 -8.22 -4.89
CA LEU A 88 -9.50 -7.57 -3.59
C LEU A 88 -9.59 -6.05 -3.71
N PHE A 89 -8.80 -5.43 -4.59
CA PHE A 89 -8.99 -4.01 -4.91
C PHE A 89 -10.36 -3.80 -5.58
N GLN A 90 -10.78 -4.71 -6.47
CA GLN A 90 -12.12 -4.69 -7.04
C GLN A 90 -13.20 -4.89 -5.98
N GLU A 91 -13.03 -5.81 -5.03
CA GLU A 91 -13.99 -6.06 -3.95
C GLU A 91 -14.08 -4.87 -2.98
N ALA A 92 -12.95 -4.28 -2.58
CA ALA A 92 -12.93 -3.10 -1.72
C ALA A 92 -13.59 -1.89 -2.42
N ALA A 93 -13.32 -1.70 -3.71
CA ALA A 93 -14.00 -0.70 -4.53
C ALA A 93 -15.52 -0.98 -4.61
N GLN A 94 -15.92 -2.22 -4.89
CA GLN A 94 -17.33 -2.62 -4.91
C GLN A 94 -18.02 -2.42 -3.55
N GLN A 95 -17.33 -2.66 -2.43
CA GLN A 95 -17.87 -2.39 -1.09
C GLN A 95 -18.05 -0.89 -0.84
N LEU A 96 -17.13 -0.05 -1.32
CA LEU A 96 -17.28 1.41 -1.28
C LEU A 96 -18.44 1.89 -2.15
N ASP A 97 -18.56 1.37 -3.37
CA ASP A 97 -19.67 1.69 -4.28
C ASP A 97 -21.01 1.31 -3.65
N LYS A 98 -21.09 0.13 -3.04
CA LYS A 98 -22.30 -0.33 -2.35
C LYS A 98 -22.66 0.54 -1.15
N ILE A 99 -21.65 1.03 -0.41
CA ILE A 99 -21.84 2.00 0.67
C ILE A 99 -22.43 3.29 0.12
N LEU A 100 -21.88 3.79 -0.98
CA LEU A 100 -22.31 5.02 -1.63
C LEU A 100 -23.74 4.91 -2.14
N GLU A 101 -24.06 3.83 -2.86
CA GLU A 101 -25.41 3.51 -3.35
C GLU A 101 -26.43 3.40 -2.21
N THR A 102 -26.09 2.68 -1.13
CA THR A 102 -26.98 2.54 0.03
C THR A 102 -27.21 3.89 0.71
N THR A 103 -26.17 4.74 0.79
CA THR A 103 -26.26 6.07 1.38
C THR A 103 -27.11 7.01 0.53
N GLU A 104 -26.95 6.98 -0.79
CA GLU A 104 -27.74 7.75 -1.74
C GLU A 104 -29.23 7.34 -1.70
N THR A 105 -29.49 6.03 -1.69
CA THR A 105 -30.85 5.48 -1.58
C THR A 105 -31.52 5.90 -0.27
N ALA A 106 -30.81 5.74 0.85
CA ALA A 106 -31.30 6.17 2.16
C ALA A 106 -31.57 7.68 2.22
N THR A 107 -30.70 8.49 1.62
CA THR A 107 -30.88 9.95 1.57
C THR A 107 -32.09 10.33 0.73
N THR A 108 -32.27 9.68 -0.43
CA THR A 108 -33.44 9.88 -1.30
C THR A 108 -34.73 9.52 -0.59
N GLU A 109 -34.77 8.35 0.08
CA GLU A 109 -35.95 7.93 0.85
C GLU A 109 -36.29 8.93 1.98
N ILE A 110 -35.29 9.46 2.68
CA ILE A 110 -35.50 10.49 3.71
C ILE A 110 -36.05 11.77 3.09
N MET A 111 -35.53 12.21 1.95
CA MET A 111 -36.02 13.41 1.25
C MET A 111 -37.48 13.24 0.83
N ASP A 112 -37.85 12.08 0.26
CA ASP A 112 -39.23 11.78 -0.14
C ASP A 112 -40.20 11.83 1.05
N ILE A 113 -39.79 11.28 2.20
CA ILE A 113 -40.60 11.32 3.42
C ILE A 113 -40.74 12.75 3.94
N VAL A 114 -39.65 13.53 3.92
CA VAL A 114 -39.69 14.93 4.37
C VAL A 114 -40.57 15.78 3.45
N GLU A 115 -40.53 15.57 2.14
CA GLU A 115 -41.41 16.26 1.19
C GLU A 115 -42.88 15.93 1.47
N LYS A 116 -43.21 14.64 1.65
CA LYS A 116 -44.54 14.20 2.08
C LYS A 116 -44.98 14.86 3.39
N HIS A 117 -44.08 15.00 4.37
CA HIS A 117 -44.37 15.67 5.64
C HIS A 117 -44.68 17.16 5.45
N MET A 118 -43.97 17.85 4.55
CA MET A 118 -44.22 19.25 4.26
C MET A 118 -45.62 19.45 3.67
N ASP A 119 -46.05 18.56 2.77
CA ASP A 119 -47.40 18.59 2.21
C ASP A 119 -48.48 18.31 3.26
N LEU A 120 -48.31 17.24 4.06
CA LEU A 120 -49.23 16.91 5.16
C LEU A 120 -49.33 18.05 6.19
N GLN A 121 -48.21 18.72 6.48
CA GLN A 121 -48.17 19.86 7.39
C GLN A 121 -48.93 21.06 6.81
N ALA A 122 -48.76 21.35 5.51
CA ALA A 122 -49.48 22.43 4.84
C ALA A 122 -51.00 22.19 4.83
N ASP A 123 -51.41 20.97 4.50
CA ASP A 123 -52.80 20.52 4.54
C ASP A 123 -53.40 20.65 5.94
N ALA A 124 -52.68 20.16 6.96
CA ALA A 124 -53.10 20.24 8.35
C ALA A 124 -53.25 21.70 8.81
N ALA A 125 -52.33 22.59 8.43
CA ALA A 125 -52.42 24.01 8.73
C ALA A 125 -53.65 24.67 8.08
N GLY A 126 -53.98 24.30 6.85
CA GLY A 126 -55.18 24.77 6.15
C GLY A 126 -56.47 24.32 6.84
N LEU A 127 -56.55 23.05 7.25
CA LEU A 127 -57.69 22.50 7.99
C LEU A 127 -57.86 23.18 9.35
N LEU A 128 -56.77 23.37 10.10
CA LEU A 128 -56.80 24.05 11.39
C LEU A 128 -57.26 25.52 11.26
N ALA A 129 -56.82 26.23 10.23
CA ALA A 129 -57.28 27.60 9.96
C ALA A 129 -58.77 27.65 9.59
N ALA A 130 -59.28 26.68 8.82
CA ALA A 130 -60.70 26.58 8.50
C ALA A 130 -61.55 26.29 9.75
N MET A 131 -61.06 25.45 10.66
CA MET A 131 -61.72 25.14 11.94
C MET A 131 -61.75 26.32 12.91
N GLN A 132 -60.79 27.25 12.84
CA GLN A 132 -60.82 28.49 13.64
C GLN A 132 -61.93 29.45 13.19
N ASN A 133 -62.42 29.33 11.95
CA ASN A 133 -63.42 30.22 11.36
C ASN A 133 -64.87 29.69 11.44
N GLY A 134 -65.13 28.54 12.09
CA GLY A 134 -66.47 27.93 12.16
C GLY A 134 -66.51 26.56 12.87
N VAL A 135 -67.64 25.84 12.79
CA VAL A 135 -67.80 24.52 13.45
C VAL A 135 -66.87 23.49 12.81
N ALA A 136 -66.08 22.81 13.64
CA ALA A 136 -65.20 21.73 13.25
C ALA A 136 -65.98 20.63 12.50
N ASP A 137 -65.67 20.46 11.22
CA ASP A 137 -66.16 19.34 10.44
C ASP A 137 -65.54 18.04 10.98
N THR A 138 -66.37 17.02 11.22
CA THR A 138 -65.91 15.72 11.75
C THR A 138 -64.96 15.06 10.76
N GLU A 139 -65.15 15.30 9.46
CA GLU A 139 -64.26 14.81 8.40
C GLU A 139 -62.87 15.45 8.47
N ALA A 140 -62.78 16.76 8.76
CA ALA A 140 -61.51 17.46 8.93
C ALA A 140 -60.72 16.96 10.15
N VAL A 141 -61.42 16.66 11.26
CA VAL A 141 -60.80 16.08 12.46
C VAL A 141 -60.24 14.68 12.19
N GLU A 142 -60.98 13.82 11.48
CA GLU A 142 -60.50 12.49 11.13
C GLU A 142 -59.33 12.53 10.13
N LYS A 143 -59.33 13.48 9.17
CA LYS A 143 -58.19 13.70 8.28
C LYS A 143 -56.95 14.11 9.07
N LEU A 144 -57.03 15.11 9.95
CA LEU A 144 -55.93 15.52 10.83
C LEU A 144 -55.40 14.37 11.70
N ARG A 145 -56.29 13.53 12.24
CA ARG A 145 -55.90 12.36 13.03
C ARG A 145 -55.12 11.34 12.19
N THR A 146 -55.53 11.16 10.94
CA THR A 146 -54.89 10.23 9.98
C THR A 146 -53.52 10.76 9.56
N ASP A 147 -53.44 12.04 9.19
CA ASP A 147 -52.19 12.70 8.78
C ASP A 147 -51.15 12.69 9.92
N ASN A 148 -51.60 12.94 11.16
CA ASN A 148 -50.72 12.88 12.33
C ASN A 148 -50.23 11.45 12.65
N ALA A 149 -51.04 10.42 12.40
CA ALA A 149 -50.60 9.03 12.54
C ALA A 149 -49.57 8.66 11.47
N ALA A 150 -49.79 9.09 10.22
CA ALA A 150 -48.87 8.89 9.11
C ALA A 150 -47.51 9.56 9.38
N LEU A 151 -47.52 10.82 9.86
CA LEU A 151 -46.31 11.54 10.30
C LEU A 151 -45.52 10.74 11.35
N GLY A 152 -46.20 10.14 12.32
CA GLY A 152 -45.56 9.33 13.36
C GLY A 152 -44.86 8.08 12.81
N GLU A 153 -45.52 7.36 11.89
CA GLU A 153 -44.96 6.17 11.23
C GLU A 153 -43.76 6.53 10.35
N ASP A 154 -43.88 7.59 9.56
CA ASP A 154 -42.85 8.08 8.68
C ASP A 154 -41.61 8.60 9.45
N LEU A 155 -41.79 9.26 10.60
CA LEU A 155 -40.68 9.62 11.49
C LEU A 155 -39.93 8.38 12.03
N MET A 156 -40.65 7.30 12.36
CA MET A 156 -40.00 6.03 12.74
C MET A 156 -39.23 5.43 11.57
N ARG A 157 -39.74 5.57 10.35
CA ARG A 157 -39.06 5.11 9.14
C ARG A 157 -37.77 5.89 8.90
N ILE A 158 -37.79 7.23 8.99
CA ILE A 158 -36.59 8.07 8.92
C ILE A 158 -35.56 7.64 9.97
N MET A 159 -35.98 7.46 11.22
CA MET A 159 -35.08 7.02 12.30
C MET A 159 -34.44 5.66 12.01
N THR A 160 -35.21 4.73 11.43
CA THR A 160 -34.71 3.41 11.04
C THR A 160 -33.71 3.52 9.90
N THR A 161 -34.01 4.29 8.85
CA THR A 161 -33.11 4.54 7.72
C THR A 161 -31.80 5.21 8.16
N LEU A 162 -31.86 6.21 9.05
CA LEU A 162 -30.69 6.86 9.62
C LEU A 162 -29.87 5.93 10.53
N SER A 163 -30.49 4.96 11.20
CA SER A 163 -29.77 4.03 12.09
C SER A 163 -28.75 3.16 11.34
N PHE A 164 -28.97 2.90 10.04
CA PHE A 164 -28.02 2.17 9.18
C PHE A 164 -26.74 2.97 8.88
N GLN A 165 -26.73 4.28 9.13
CA GLN A 165 -25.54 5.13 8.98
C GLN A 165 -24.39 4.70 9.90
N ASP A 166 -24.68 4.16 11.09
CA ASP A 166 -23.64 3.64 12.00
C ASP A 166 -22.89 2.46 11.37
N LEU A 167 -23.62 1.54 10.73
CA LEU A 167 -23.04 0.41 10.01
C LEU A 167 -22.17 0.88 8.83
N THR A 168 -22.66 1.89 8.09
CA THR A 168 -21.91 2.53 7.01
C THR A 168 -20.61 3.18 7.51
N GLY A 169 -20.68 3.94 8.61
CA GLY A 169 -19.51 4.59 9.21
C GLY A 169 -18.46 3.58 9.69
N GLN A 170 -18.91 2.47 10.29
CA GLN A 170 -18.02 1.38 10.69
C GLN A 170 -17.34 0.72 9.48
N ARG A 171 -18.07 0.46 8.39
CA ARG A 171 -17.50 -0.09 7.16
C ARG A 171 -16.47 0.83 6.54
N ILE A 172 -16.77 2.13 6.40
CA ILE A 172 -15.83 3.14 5.90
C ILE A 172 -14.55 3.15 6.75
N LYS A 173 -14.68 3.12 8.08
CA LYS A 173 -13.54 3.11 8.99
C LYS A 173 -12.63 1.89 8.80
N ARG A 174 -13.20 0.70 8.56
CA ARG A 174 -12.44 -0.52 8.27
C ARG A 174 -11.68 -0.40 6.95
N ILE A 175 -12.34 0.11 5.90
CA ILE A 175 -11.73 0.32 4.58
C ILE A 175 -10.58 1.34 4.67
N ILE A 176 -10.79 2.47 5.36
CA ILE A 176 -9.72 3.47 5.58
C ILE A 176 -8.53 2.85 6.31
N THR A 177 -8.78 2.00 7.31
CA THR A 177 -7.72 1.33 8.07
C THR A 177 -6.94 0.36 7.19
N ALA A 178 -7.62 -0.39 6.31
CA ALA A 178 -6.99 -1.27 5.34
C ALA A 178 -6.11 -0.49 4.36
N ILE A 179 -6.63 0.61 3.78
CA ILE A 179 -5.87 1.46 2.85
C ILE A 179 -4.61 2.01 3.50
N LYS A 180 -4.68 2.53 4.74
CA LYS A 180 -3.50 3.00 5.47
C LYS A 180 -2.46 1.92 5.69
N LYS A 181 -2.90 0.67 5.87
CA LYS A 181 -2.00 -0.46 6.04
C LYS A 181 -1.32 -0.85 4.73
N VAL A 182 -2.07 -0.85 3.62
CA VAL A 182 -1.52 -1.03 2.27
C VAL A 182 -0.49 0.05 1.96
N GLU A 183 -0.82 1.31 2.21
CA GLU A 183 0.08 2.45 2.05
C GLU A 183 1.39 2.24 2.84
N GLN A 184 1.28 1.84 4.11
CA GLN A 184 2.44 1.57 4.94
C GLN A 184 3.31 0.44 4.39
N ILE A 185 2.73 -0.65 3.91
CA ILE A 185 3.51 -1.78 3.40
C ILE A 185 4.15 -1.43 2.04
N VAL A 186 3.45 -0.70 1.17
CA VAL A 186 4.02 -0.22 -0.10
C VAL A 186 5.19 0.73 0.18
N LEU A 187 5.03 1.66 1.13
CA LEU A 187 6.09 2.55 1.56
C LEU A 187 7.29 1.77 2.13
N ASP A 188 7.04 0.77 2.96
CA ASP A 188 8.09 -0.08 3.54
C ASP A 188 8.85 -0.86 2.47
N LEU A 189 8.13 -1.42 1.51
CA LEU A 189 8.72 -2.14 0.39
C LEU A 189 9.56 -1.20 -0.49
N TYR A 190 9.04 0.00 -0.75
CA TYR A 190 9.71 1.01 -1.54
C TYR A 190 10.99 1.50 -0.88
N LEU A 191 10.93 1.87 0.41
CA LEU A 191 12.07 2.33 1.18
C LEU A 191 13.12 1.23 1.34
N SER A 192 12.72 0.01 1.69
CA SER A 192 13.65 -1.11 1.84
C SER A 192 14.37 -1.43 0.52
N THR A 193 13.63 -1.49 -0.59
CA THR A 193 14.19 -1.75 -1.92
C THR A 193 15.11 -0.62 -2.37
N GLY A 194 14.69 0.64 -2.19
CA GLY A 194 15.49 1.82 -2.56
C GLY A 194 16.80 1.90 -1.75
N ILE A 195 16.74 1.68 -0.44
CA ILE A 195 17.93 1.69 0.43
C ILE A 195 18.87 0.54 0.07
N GLN A 196 18.34 -0.67 -0.20
CA GLN A 196 19.15 -1.80 -0.65
C GLN A 196 19.84 -1.53 -1.98
N LEU A 197 19.15 -0.90 -2.95
CA LEU A 197 19.71 -0.56 -4.25
C LEU A 197 20.84 0.47 -4.11
N LYS A 198 20.65 1.49 -3.27
CA LYS A 198 21.66 2.52 -3.01
C LYS A 198 22.87 1.98 -2.24
N ALA A 199 22.64 1.20 -1.19
CA ALA A 199 23.72 0.57 -0.42
C ALA A 199 24.56 -0.40 -1.28
N ARG A 200 23.93 -1.05 -2.26
CA ARG A 200 24.63 -1.90 -3.24
C ARG A 200 25.39 -1.10 -4.30
N ALA A 201 24.87 0.07 -4.72
CA ALA A 201 25.57 0.96 -5.64
C ALA A 201 26.82 1.60 -4.98
N GLU A 202 26.74 1.93 -3.69
CA GLU A 202 27.85 2.50 -2.91
C GLU A 202 28.88 1.44 -2.49
N ALA A 203 28.45 0.20 -2.23
CA ALA A 203 29.29 -0.88 -1.77
C ALA A 203 28.92 -2.25 -2.41
N PRO A 204 29.39 -2.52 -3.64
CA PRO A 204 29.02 -3.73 -4.39
C PRO A 204 29.62 -5.03 -3.86
N ASP A 205 30.62 -4.94 -2.96
CA ASP A 205 31.32 -6.09 -2.38
C ASP A 205 30.71 -6.55 -1.02
N LYS A 206 29.70 -5.84 -0.49
CA LYS A 206 29.01 -6.20 0.76
C LYS A 206 28.06 -7.40 0.56
N THR A 207 27.88 -8.18 1.62
CA THR A 207 26.98 -9.35 1.56
C THR A 207 25.52 -8.91 1.65
N ILE A 208 24.61 -9.61 0.97
CA ILE A 208 23.18 -9.28 0.92
C ILE A 208 22.55 -9.20 2.33
N SER A 209 22.99 -10.02 3.28
CA SER A 209 22.53 -10.00 4.67
C SER A 209 22.88 -8.68 5.39
N GLU A 210 24.05 -8.11 5.08
CA GLU A 210 24.52 -6.85 5.66
C GLU A 210 23.74 -5.67 5.08
N LEU A 211 23.48 -5.69 3.77
CA LEU A 211 22.65 -4.70 3.08
C LEU A 211 21.21 -4.69 3.61
N GLN A 212 20.65 -5.87 3.90
CA GLN A 212 19.32 -6.01 4.51
C GLN A 212 19.26 -5.48 5.95
N ALA A 213 20.27 -5.79 6.77
CA ALA A 213 20.35 -5.30 8.13
C ALA A 213 20.44 -3.76 8.16
N GLU A 214 21.27 -3.18 7.28
CA GLU A 214 21.43 -1.74 7.14
C GLU A 214 20.14 -1.07 6.64
N ALA A 215 19.44 -1.67 5.67
CA ALA A 215 18.16 -1.19 5.18
C ALA A 215 17.06 -1.23 6.26
N LYS A 216 16.94 -2.34 7.00
CA LYS A 216 15.96 -2.46 8.10
C LYS A 216 16.23 -1.47 9.23
N GLN A 217 17.49 -1.25 9.57
CA GLN A 217 17.88 -0.27 10.58
C GLN A 217 17.50 1.15 10.13
N LYS A 218 17.88 1.54 8.91
CA LYS A 218 17.54 2.87 8.36
C LYS A 218 16.02 3.09 8.25
N VAL A 219 15.26 2.09 7.79
CA VAL A 219 13.79 2.15 7.77
C VAL A 219 13.22 2.31 9.19
N SER A 220 13.78 1.61 10.19
CA SER A 220 13.36 1.73 11.58
C SER A 220 13.67 3.10 12.18
N GLU A 221 14.80 3.69 11.84
CA GLU A 221 15.21 5.03 12.28
C GLU A 221 14.30 6.12 11.67
N LEU A 222 13.94 5.97 10.39
CA LEU A 222 13.02 6.88 9.68
C LEU A 222 11.58 6.84 10.23
N LYS A 223 11.16 5.66 10.72
CA LYS A 223 9.83 5.47 11.31
C LYS A 223 9.70 6.02 12.73
N GLY A 224 10.80 6.10 13.49
CA GLY A 224 10.79 6.56 14.88
C GLY A 224 10.02 5.64 15.86
N PRO A 225 10.02 5.96 17.17
CA PRO A 225 9.39 5.14 18.23
C PRO A 225 7.85 5.21 18.25
N GLN A 226 7.24 6.11 17.47
CA GLN A 226 5.81 6.11 17.18
C GLN A 226 5.67 5.94 15.68
N THR A 227 4.72 5.13 15.22
CA THR A 227 4.37 4.83 13.81
C THR A 227 3.88 6.06 13.01
N LYS A 228 4.41 7.24 13.28
CA LYS A 228 4.31 8.47 12.49
C LYS A 228 5.61 8.60 11.72
N VAL A 229 5.54 8.17 10.47
CA VAL A 229 6.58 8.42 9.47
C VAL A 229 6.86 9.92 9.44
N GLN A 230 8.13 10.31 9.61
CA GLN A 230 8.52 11.71 9.42
C GLN A 230 8.51 11.99 7.92
N GLN A 231 7.43 12.61 7.44
CA GLN A 231 7.20 12.83 6.02
C GLN A 231 8.36 13.56 5.34
N GLY A 232 8.94 14.59 5.98
CA GLY A 232 10.13 15.26 5.45
C GLY A 232 11.37 14.37 5.34
N ALA A 233 11.55 13.40 6.26
CA ALA A 233 12.67 12.46 6.17
C ALA A 233 12.45 11.38 5.10
N VAL A 234 11.19 11.07 4.77
CA VAL A 234 10.85 10.23 3.62
C VAL A 234 11.08 10.99 2.33
N ASP A 235 10.58 12.22 2.22
CA ASP A 235 10.76 13.08 1.05
C ASP A 235 12.25 13.32 0.76
N ASP A 236 13.06 13.61 1.79
CA ASP A 236 14.52 13.72 1.66
C ASP A 236 15.17 12.42 1.18
N LEU A 237 14.64 11.26 1.59
CA LEU A 237 15.15 9.96 1.17
C LEU A 237 14.76 9.64 -0.27
N LEU A 238 13.54 10.00 -0.68
CA LEU A 238 13.02 9.88 -2.05
C LEU A 238 13.85 10.76 -3.00
N ALA A 239 14.10 12.01 -2.62
CA ALA A 239 14.98 12.93 -3.33
C ALA A 239 16.40 12.37 -3.46
N GLN A 240 16.95 11.82 -2.37
CA GLN A 240 18.27 11.18 -2.35
C GLN A 240 18.36 9.86 -3.13
N LEU A 241 17.22 9.24 -3.44
CA LEU A 241 17.11 8.06 -4.29
C LEU A 241 16.82 8.44 -5.75
N GLY A 242 16.62 9.73 -6.04
CA GLY A 242 16.38 10.26 -7.39
C GLY A 242 14.96 9.98 -7.91
N LEU A 243 13.98 9.93 -7.00
CA LEU A 243 12.63 9.42 -7.27
C LEU A 243 11.51 10.45 -7.02
N ASP A 244 11.86 11.73 -6.98
CA ASP A 244 10.90 12.86 -6.96
C ASP A 244 10.29 13.16 -8.33
#